data_AF-A0AAN2FFU0-F1
#
_entry.id   AF-A0AAN2FFU0-F1
#
_cell.length_a   1.000
_cell.length_b   1.000
_cell.length_c   1.000
_cell.angle_alpha   90.00
_cell.angle_beta   90.00
_cell.angle_gamma   90.00
#
_symmetry.space_group_name_H-M   'P 1'
#
loop_
_entity.id
_entity.type
_entity.pdbx_description
1 polymer ?
#
loop_
_entity_poly.entity_id
_entity_poly.type
_entity_poly.pdbx_seq_one_letter_code
_entity_poly.pdbx_strand_id
1 'polypeptide(L)'
;MKRINLTEILYRVVSEQTDEQRQLLEQFAEGKKTGSPPVAIRFRPASREFLHQVSRNLGISVSELVNIIIVGVMTETTAPRKATVNRIYERFWHLMDRHGLDVAQVATLLSDLNIGMSVLENRERTLDHLTLPVLEQLSSWFGVQSGWLAGEDILPVPTISLRDLWQAAQCLLPYKGAAVQSLCFFRRQHYTGQPAINLSQEMVITATRIKYINGVSIENNYFTGVIPHSVISESEISAFLSFCELLRLKGRVVEISFRKLPGGNFDSLRGGSDLLHPASCVIDENSKGHHITRQSAMWSEEELQPVRNPDFFITPEWENYLKEVMNFG
;
A
#
# COMPACT_ATOMS: atom_id res chain seq x y z
N MET A 1 -15.63 -36.38 -17.96
CA MET A 1 -15.23 -35.86 -16.63
C MET A 1 -15.80 -34.46 -16.47
N LYS A 2 -16.61 -34.20 -15.43
CA LYS A 2 -17.05 -32.83 -15.09
C LYS A 2 -15.81 -32.00 -14.73
N ARG A 3 -15.59 -30.88 -15.41
CA ARG A 3 -14.54 -29.93 -15.04
C ARG A 3 -15.00 -29.20 -13.77
N ILE A 4 -14.48 -29.60 -12.63
CA ILE A 4 -14.68 -28.89 -11.37
C ILE A 4 -13.65 -27.76 -11.34
N ASN A 5 -14.11 -26.51 -11.34
CA ASN A 5 -13.27 -25.32 -11.18
C ASN A 5 -13.56 -24.65 -9.82
N LEU A 6 -12.72 -23.71 -9.40
CA LEU A 6 -12.87 -23.06 -8.10
C LEU A 6 -14.22 -22.35 -7.96
N THR A 7 -14.68 -21.67 -9.00
CA THR A 7 -15.97 -20.97 -9.01
C THR A 7 -17.13 -21.93 -8.73
N GLU A 8 -17.15 -23.10 -9.37
CA GLU A 8 -18.15 -24.14 -9.15
C GLU A 8 -18.08 -24.72 -7.73
N ILE A 9 -16.87 -24.89 -7.18
CA ILE A 9 -16.68 -25.34 -5.79
C ILE A 9 -17.27 -24.31 -4.83
N LEU A 10 -16.87 -23.05 -4.94
CA LEU A 10 -17.34 -21.97 -4.05
C LEU A 10 -18.87 -21.80 -4.18
N TYR A 11 -19.40 -21.81 -5.40
CA TYR A 11 -20.84 -21.73 -5.64
C TYR A 11 -21.62 -22.84 -4.91
N ARG A 12 -21.13 -24.09 -4.98
CA ARG A 12 -21.76 -25.24 -4.28
C ARG A 12 -21.60 -25.14 -2.77
N VAL A 13 -20.43 -24.71 -2.28
CA VAL A 13 -20.20 -24.50 -0.84
C VAL A 13 -21.16 -23.45 -0.28
N VAL A 14 -21.58 -22.47 -1.07
CA VAL A 14 -22.59 -21.48 -0.66
C VAL A 14 -24.02 -22.02 -0.83
N SER A 15 -24.31 -22.66 -1.96
CA SER A 15 -25.69 -22.97 -2.37
C SER A 15 -26.21 -24.31 -1.85
N GLU A 16 -25.33 -25.27 -1.56
CA GLU A 16 -25.66 -26.66 -1.21
C GLU A 16 -25.34 -27.00 0.26
N GLN A 17 -25.44 -26.03 1.18
CA GLN A 17 -25.13 -26.27 2.60
C GLN A 17 -26.21 -27.10 3.30
N THR A 18 -25.80 -28.18 3.96
CA THR A 18 -26.65 -28.94 4.87
C THR A 18 -26.79 -28.23 6.23
N ASP A 19 -27.84 -28.56 6.99
CA ASP A 19 -28.05 -27.97 8.32
C ASP A 19 -26.90 -28.32 9.29
N GLU A 20 -26.28 -29.50 9.16
CA GLU A 20 -25.08 -29.88 9.92
C GLU A 20 -23.87 -29.00 9.59
N GLN A 21 -23.67 -28.67 8.30
CA GLN A 21 -22.59 -27.77 7.88
C GLN A 21 -22.81 -26.35 8.39
N ARG A 22 -24.07 -25.88 8.41
CA ARG A 22 -24.43 -24.59 9.03
C ARG A 22 -24.14 -24.59 10.54
N GLN A 23 -24.48 -25.66 11.24
CA GLN A 23 -24.24 -25.77 12.67
C GLN A 23 -22.73 -25.81 13.00
N LEU A 24 -21.93 -26.46 12.16
CA LEU A 24 -20.47 -26.42 12.27
C LEU A 24 -19.92 -25.01 12.00
N LEU A 25 -20.46 -24.29 11.03
CA LEU A 25 -20.11 -22.89 10.74
C LEU A 25 -20.46 -21.95 11.91
N GLU A 26 -21.56 -22.19 12.61
CA GLU A 26 -21.96 -21.44 13.81
C GLU A 26 -21.05 -21.74 15.01
N GLN A 27 -20.76 -23.02 15.28
CA GLN A 27 -19.81 -23.41 16.34
C GLN A 27 -18.40 -22.88 16.07
N PHE A 28 -18.01 -22.84 14.81
CA PHE A 28 -16.78 -22.25 14.34
C PHE A 28 -16.78 -20.72 14.51
N ALA A 29 -17.90 -20.05 14.22
CA ALA A 29 -18.07 -18.62 14.43
C ALA A 29 -17.89 -18.21 15.90
N GLU A 30 -18.17 -19.11 16.84
CA GLU A 30 -17.98 -18.96 18.29
C GLU A 30 -16.60 -19.41 18.80
N GLY A 31 -15.69 -19.84 17.91
CA GLY A 31 -14.33 -20.24 18.29
C GLY A 31 -14.23 -21.59 19.01
N LYS A 32 -15.26 -22.44 18.95
CA LYS A 32 -15.24 -23.76 19.59
C LYS A 32 -14.37 -24.73 18.79
N LYS A 33 -13.36 -25.32 19.43
CA LYS A 33 -12.56 -26.41 18.86
C LYS A 33 -13.42 -27.66 18.75
N THR A 34 -13.71 -28.09 17.53
CA THR A 34 -14.33 -29.40 17.30
C THR A 34 -13.24 -30.47 17.40
N GLY A 35 -13.46 -31.50 18.23
CA GLY A 35 -12.49 -32.56 18.52
C GLY A 35 -12.31 -33.57 17.39
N SER A 36 -12.25 -33.12 16.14
CA SER A 36 -12.09 -34.02 15.00
C SER A 36 -10.63 -34.49 14.88
N PRO A 37 -10.40 -35.74 14.40
CA PRO A 37 -9.05 -36.25 14.21
C PRO A 37 -8.30 -35.42 13.15
N PRO A 38 -6.98 -35.24 13.32
CA PRO A 38 -6.19 -34.44 12.39
C PRO A 38 -6.24 -35.00 10.98
N VAL A 39 -6.68 -34.17 10.03
CA VAL A 39 -6.74 -34.54 8.61
C VAL A 39 -5.38 -34.31 7.96
N ALA A 40 -4.78 -35.38 7.42
CA ALA A 40 -3.54 -35.29 6.67
C ALA A 40 -3.81 -34.87 5.21
N ILE A 41 -3.55 -33.60 4.88
CA ILE A 41 -3.72 -33.07 3.52
C ILE A 41 -2.42 -33.29 2.73
N ARG A 42 -2.51 -33.94 1.56
CA ARG A 42 -1.37 -34.11 0.63
C ARG A 42 -1.37 -32.99 -0.41
N PHE A 43 -0.36 -32.12 -0.35
CA PHE A 43 -0.13 -31.08 -1.34
C PHE A 43 0.77 -31.56 -2.49
N ARG A 44 0.53 -31.02 -3.69
CA ARG A 44 1.48 -31.19 -4.81
C ARG A 44 2.82 -30.50 -4.47
N PRO A 45 3.96 -30.96 -5.00
CA PRO A 45 5.28 -30.43 -4.65
C PRO A 45 5.39 -28.90 -4.78
N ALA A 46 4.93 -28.33 -5.89
CA ALA A 46 4.96 -26.88 -6.11
C ALA A 46 4.11 -26.11 -5.09
N SER A 47 2.89 -26.58 -4.81
CA SER A 47 2.01 -25.95 -3.80
C SER A 47 2.59 -26.05 -2.40
N ARG A 48 3.26 -27.17 -2.07
CA ARG A 48 3.94 -27.37 -0.80
C ARG A 48 5.11 -26.38 -0.63
N GLU A 49 5.93 -26.22 -1.67
CA GLU A 49 7.05 -25.28 -1.61
C GLU A 49 6.55 -23.84 -1.47
N PHE A 50 5.53 -23.45 -2.21
CA PHE A 50 4.88 -22.15 -2.05
C PHE A 50 4.38 -21.92 -0.61
N LEU A 51 3.64 -22.87 -0.04
CA LEU A 51 3.15 -22.78 1.34
C LEU A 51 4.29 -22.64 2.34
N HIS A 52 5.39 -23.40 2.16
CA HIS A 52 6.57 -23.29 3.03
C HIS A 52 7.28 -21.94 2.92
N GLN A 53 7.30 -21.33 1.74
CA GLN A 53 7.91 -20.01 1.55
C GLN A 53 7.06 -18.94 2.23
N VAL A 54 5.74 -18.95 2.00
CA VAL A 54 4.82 -18.00 2.62
C VAL A 54 4.81 -18.15 4.15
N SER A 55 4.74 -19.38 4.65
CA SER A 55 4.73 -19.62 6.10
C SER A 55 6.03 -19.17 6.77
N ARG A 56 7.19 -19.39 6.12
CA ARG A 56 8.49 -18.89 6.58
C ARG A 56 8.52 -17.36 6.65
N ASN A 57 8.00 -16.68 5.63
CA ASN A 57 7.96 -15.22 5.58
C ASN A 57 7.03 -14.63 6.67
N LEU A 58 5.94 -15.33 6.97
CA LEU A 58 4.99 -14.93 8.02
C LEU A 58 5.38 -15.38 9.43
N GLY A 59 6.40 -16.23 9.57
CA GLY A 59 6.83 -16.76 10.87
C GLY A 59 5.86 -17.76 11.53
N ILE A 60 4.94 -18.34 10.75
CA ILE A 60 3.93 -19.30 11.24
C ILE A 60 4.12 -20.70 10.66
N SER A 61 3.46 -21.70 11.24
CA SER A 61 3.49 -23.05 10.69
C SER A 61 2.65 -23.16 9.40
N VAL A 62 2.98 -24.09 8.51
CA VAL A 62 2.17 -24.36 7.31
C VAL A 62 0.74 -24.76 7.66
N SER A 63 0.55 -25.53 8.73
CA SER A 63 -0.79 -25.95 9.18
C SER A 63 -1.63 -24.75 9.64
N GLU A 64 -1.00 -23.81 10.34
CA GLU A 64 -1.64 -22.57 10.77
C GLU A 64 -1.99 -21.68 9.59
N LEU A 65 -1.08 -21.50 8.63
CA LEU A 65 -1.36 -20.78 7.39
C LEU A 65 -2.56 -21.39 6.62
N VAL A 66 -2.57 -22.72 6.46
CA VAL A 66 -3.67 -23.43 5.79
C VAL A 66 -4.97 -23.23 6.56
N ASN A 67 -4.94 -23.31 7.89
CA ASN A 67 -6.12 -23.05 8.71
C ASN A 67 -6.65 -21.63 8.49
N ILE A 68 -5.80 -20.60 8.59
CA ILE A 68 -6.17 -19.20 8.36
C ILE A 68 -6.80 -19.01 6.98
N ILE A 69 -6.21 -19.57 5.92
CA ILE A 69 -6.74 -19.46 4.56
C ILE A 69 -8.11 -20.14 4.44
N ILE A 70 -8.26 -21.37 4.95
CA ILE A 70 -9.53 -22.10 4.87
C ILE A 70 -10.61 -21.37 5.67
N VAL A 71 -10.28 -20.92 6.89
CA VAL A 71 -11.15 -20.12 7.76
C VAL A 71 -11.62 -18.86 7.05
N GLY A 72 -10.69 -18.13 6.42
CA GLY A 72 -10.97 -16.92 5.66
C GLY A 72 -11.90 -17.18 4.49
N VAL A 73 -11.56 -18.14 3.62
CA VAL A 73 -12.39 -18.49 2.44
C VAL A 73 -13.78 -18.95 2.85
N MET A 74 -13.90 -19.76 3.91
CA MET A 74 -15.19 -20.18 4.43
C MET A 74 -16.00 -18.98 4.94
N THR A 75 -15.40 -18.10 5.74
CA THR A 75 -16.10 -16.93 6.28
C THR A 75 -16.56 -15.99 5.16
N GLU A 76 -15.70 -15.71 4.18
CA GLU A 76 -16.02 -14.89 3.01
C GLU A 76 -17.17 -15.45 2.19
N THR A 77 -17.21 -16.77 1.99
CA THR A 77 -18.24 -17.42 1.18
C THR A 77 -19.56 -17.61 1.92
N THR A 78 -19.52 -18.03 3.19
CA THR A 78 -20.71 -18.48 3.92
C THR A 78 -21.29 -17.42 4.86
N ALA A 79 -20.51 -16.43 5.26
CA ALA A 79 -20.91 -15.37 6.18
C ALA A 79 -20.42 -13.98 5.74
N PRO A 80 -20.82 -13.50 4.54
CA PRO A 80 -20.25 -12.29 3.94
C PRO A 80 -20.40 -11.03 4.79
N ARG A 81 -21.49 -10.90 5.57
CA ARG A 81 -21.64 -9.78 6.53
C ARG A 81 -20.60 -9.83 7.65
N LYS A 82 -20.33 -11.02 8.19
CA LYS A 82 -19.30 -11.22 9.22
C LYS A 82 -17.91 -10.96 8.62
N ALA A 83 -17.68 -11.38 7.38
CA ALA A 83 -16.45 -11.12 6.66
C ALA A 83 -16.20 -9.60 6.49
N THR A 84 -17.22 -8.84 6.08
CA THR A 84 -17.10 -7.36 5.99
C THR A 84 -16.74 -6.74 7.34
N VAL A 85 -17.43 -7.11 8.42
CA VAL A 85 -17.12 -6.61 9.78
C VAL A 85 -15.69 -6.97 10.19
N ASN A 86 -15.23 -8.18 9.84
CA ASN A 86 -13.87 -8.59 10.11
C ASN A 86 -12.84 -7.75 9.35
N ARG A 87 -13.09 -7.48 8.06
CA ARG A 87 -12.22 -6.64 7.22
C ARG A 87 -12.08 -5.23 7.78
N ILE A 88 -13.14 -4.63 8.32
CA ILE A 88 -13.06 -3.28 8.92
C ILE A 88 -12.02 -3.26 10.05
N TYR A 89 -12.13 -4.18 11.01
CA TYR A 89 -11.19 -4.24 12.13
C TYR A 89 -9.77 -4.59 11.69
N GLU A 90 -9.62 -5.57 10.78
CA GLU A 90 -8.31 -6.00 10.29
C GLU A 90 -7.61 -4.88 9.50
N ARG A 91 -8.34 -4.17 8.63
CA ARG A 91 -7.79 -3.06 7.84
C ARG A 91 -7.47 -1.84 8.71
N PHE A 92 -8.25 -1.59 9.77
CA PHE A 92 -7.93 -0.58 10.78
C PHE A 92 -6.57 -0.86 11.42
N TRP A 93 -6.35 -2.06 11.99
CA TRP A 93 -5.06 -2.38 12.62
C TRP A 93 -3.93 -2.49 11.62
N HIS A 94 -4.20 -3.08 10.44
CA HIS A 94 -3.22 -3.11 9.37
C HIS A 94 -2.74 -1.71 8.99
N LEU A 95 -3.64 -0.72 8.91
CA LEU A 95 -3.28 0.67 8.68
C LEU A 95 -2.39 1.22 9.80
N MET A 96 -2.76 1.03 11.06
CA MET A 96 -1.96 1.53 12.20
C MET A 96 -0.55 0.91 12.23
N ASP A 97 -0.47 -0.41 12.08
CA ASP A 97 0.80 -1.15 12.03
C ASP A 97 1.67 -0.69 10.86
N ARG A 98 1.06 -0.41 9.70
CA ARG A 98 1.74 0.08 8.50
C ARG A 98 2.42 1.43 8.72
N HIS A 99 1.83 2.27 9.55
CA HIS A 99 2.38 3.56 9.96
C HIS A 99 3.32 3.46 11.18
N GLY A 100 3.58 2.24 11.68
CA GLY A 100 4.48 1.99 12.81
C GLY A 100 3.94 2.52 14.13
N LEU A 101 2.60 2.63 14.26
CA LEU A 101 1.97 3.15 15.46
C LEU A 101 1.76 2.04 16.48
N ASP A 102 2.28 2.22 17.69
CA ASP A 102 1.95 1.35 18.81
C ASP A 102 0.55 1.64 19.36
N VAL A 103 0.01 0.75 20.19
CA VAL A 103 -1.36 0.86 20.73
C VAL A 103 -1.56 2.15 21.54
N ALA A 104 -0.55 2.63 22.26
CA ALA A 104 -0.65 3.87 23.04
C ALA A 104 -0.65 5.10 22.14
N GLN A 105 0.14 5.08 21.07
CA GLN A 105 0.11 6.10 20.02
C GLN A 105 -1.23 6.11 19.29
N VAL A 106 -1.80 4.93 18.98
CA VAL A 106 -3.15 4.83 18.40
C VAL A 106 -4.20 5.42 19.34
N ALA A 107 -4.16 5.09 20.63
CA ALA A 107 -5.09 5.68 21.61
C ALA A 107 -4.96 7.21 21.71
N THR A 108 -3.72 7.73 21.65
CA THR A 108 -3.45 9.18 21.66
C THR A 108 -3.97 9.82 20.38
N LEU A 109 -3.72 9.20 19.22
CA LEU A 109 -4.19 9.65 17.93
C LEU A 109 -5.72 9.78 17.88
N LEU A 110 -6.43 8.81 18.46
CA LEU A 110 -7.89 8.71 18.38
C LEU A 110 -8.61 9.32 19.59
N SER A 111 -7.91 10.04 20.48
CA SER A 111 -8.47 10.61 21.72
C SER A 111 -9.72 11.46 21.47
N ASP A 112 -9.68 12.30 20.43
CA ASP A 112 -10.76 13.22 20.08
C ASP A 112 -11.99 12.49 19.51
N LEU A 113 -11.82 11.23 19.10
CA LEU A 113 -12.89 10.34 18.65
C LEU A 113 -13.46 9.50 19.80
N ASN A 114 -13.03 9.75 21.04
CA ASN A 114 -13.34 8.98 22.24
C ASN A 114 -12.89 7.51 22.17
N ILE A 115 -11.88 7.20 21.36
CA ILE A 115 -11.32 5.84 21.25
C ILE A 115 -10.01 5.78 22.04
N GLY A 116 -10.12 5.40 23.31
CA GLY A 116 -8.97 5.20 24.19
C GLY A 116 -8.52 3.74 24.30
N MET A 117 -7.52 3.48 25.15
CA MET A 117 -6.96 2.14 25.40
C MET A 117 -8.03 1.09 25.75
N SER A 118 -9.01 1.45 26.59
CA SER A 118 -10.08 0.53 27.03
C SER A 118 -11.06 0.14 25.91
N VAL A 119 -11.14 0.96 24.86
CA VAL A 119 -11.89 0.66 23.64
C VAL A 119 -11.06 -0.27 22.76
N LEU A 120 -9.78 0.07 22.53
CA LEU A 120 -8.86 -0.69 21.67
C LEU A 120 -8.54 -2.10 22.18
N GLU A 121 -8.57 -2.31 23.51
CA GLU A 121 -8.37 -3.63 24.12
C GLU A 121 -9.45 -4.64 23.71
N ASN A 122 -10.65 -4.16 23.36
CA ASN A 122 -11.78 -5.01 23.01
C ASN A 122 -12.19 -4.81 21.54
N ARG A 123 -12.17 -5.90 20.77
CA ARG A 123 -12.53 -5.91 19.35
C ARG A 123 -13.93 -5.37 19.07
N GLU A 124 -14.93 -5.84 19.81
CA GLU A 124 -16.34 -5.46 19.61
C GLU A 124 -16.54 -3.97 19.90
N ARG A 125 -16.00 -3.49 21.04
CA ARG A 125 -16.04 -2.06 21.38
C ARG A 125 -15.32 -1.20 20.35
N THR A 126 -14.19 -1.66 19.84
CA THR A 126 -13.47 -0.95 18.77
C THR A 126 -14.36 -0.82 17.54
N LEU A 127 -14.99 -1.92 17.10
CA LEU A 127 -15.90 -1.91 15.96
C LEU A 127 -17.10 -0.98 16.16
N ASP A 128 -17.67 -0.91 17.36
CA ASP A 128 -18.77 0.01 17.66
C ASP A 128 -18.39 1.49 17.46
N HIS A 129 -17.10 1.83 17.61
CA HIS A 129 -16.60 3.19 17.39
C HIS A 129 -16.15 3.44 15.94
N LEU A 130 -15.83 2.41 15.16
CA LEU A 130 -15.42 2.49 13.76
C LEU A 130 -16.63 2.74 12.83
N THR A 131 -17.36 3.81 13.12
CA THR A 131 -18.49 4.29 12.32
C THR A 131 -18.02 4.93 11.01
N LEU A 132 -18.91 5.06 10.02
CA LEU A 132 -18.57 5.63 8.71
C LEU A 132 -17.88 7.02 8.80
N PRO A 133 -18.34 7.99 9.62
CA PRO A 133 -17.64 9.27 9.78
C PRO A 133 -16.21 9.11 10.33
N VAL A 134 -16.01 8.17 11.27
CA VAL A 134 -14.67 7.87 11.81
C VAL A 134 -13.79 7.27 10.71
N LEU A 135 -14.30 6.33 9.92
CA LEU A 135 -13.55 5.73 8.81
C LEU A 135 -13.19 6.75 7.72
N GLU A 136 -14.08 7.70 7.40
CA GLU A 136 -13.81 8.80 6.47
C GLU A 136 -12.73 9.75 7.02
N GLN A 137 -12.78 10.04 8.32
CA GLN A 137 -11.78 10.85 8.99
C GLN A 137 -10.40 10.17 8.98
N LEU A 138 -10.33 8.88 9.31
CA LEU A 138 -9.12 8.07 9.20
C LEU A 138 -8.59 8.05 7.76
N SER A 139 -9.47 7.83 6.78
CA SER A 139 -9.13 7.86 5.36
C SER A 139 -8.45 9.18 4.96
N SER A 140 -8.99 10.33 5.40
CA SER A 140 -8.41 11.65 5.17
C SER A 140 -7.07 11.87 5.92
N TRP A 141 -6.90 11.25 7.08
CA TRP A 141 -5.67 11.35 7.86
C TRP A 141 -4.51 10.60 7.23
N PHE A 142 -4.78 9.41 6.68
CA PHE A 142 -3.77 8.49 6.18
C PHE A 142 -3.65 8.47 4.64
N GLY A 143 -4.55 9.13 3.91
CA GLY A 143 -4.51 9.19 2.46
C GLY A 143 -4.93 7.88 1.76
N VAL A 144 -5.81 7.12 2.42
CA VAL A 144 -6.35 5.84 1.91
C VAL A 144 -7.81 6.00 1.48
N GLN A 145 -8.35 5.07 0.70
CA GLN A 145 -9.76 5.09 0.30
C GLN A 145 -10.68 4.69 1.47
N SER A 146 -11.73 5.48 1.72
CA SER A 146 -12.68 5.22 2.81
C SER A 146 -13.42 3.89 2.65
N GLY A 147 -13.83 3.53 1.43
CA GLY A 147 -14.47 2.24 1.17
C GLY A 147 -13.55 1.04 1.45
N TRP A 148 -12.23 1.19 1.28
CA TRP A 148 -11.28 0.15 1.71
C TRP A 148 -11.32 0.00 3.23
N LEU A 149 -11.27 1.08 4.00
CA LEU A 149 -11.44 0.99 5.46
C LEU A 149 -12.82 0.46 5.88
N ALA A 150 -13.88 0.72 5.10
CA ALA A 150 -15.23 0.18 5.31
C ALA A 150 -15.40 -1.29 4.92
N GLY A 151 -14.33 -1.97 4.50
CA GLY A 151 -14.36 -3.39 4.16
C GLY A 151 -14.89 -3.70 2.75
N GLU A 152 -14.99 -2.70 1.87
CA GLU A 152 -15.36 -2.87 0.46
C GLU A 152 -14.17 -3.36 -0.38
N ASP A 153 -14.44 -4.01 -1.51
CA ASP A 153 -13.41 -4.56 -2.40
C ASP A 153 -12.87 -3.49 -3.37
N ILE A 154 -12.37 -2.40 -2.78
CA ILE A 154 -11.67 -1.32 -3.49
C ILE A 154 -10.21 -1.28 -3.05
N LEU A 155 -9.36 -0.66 -3.88
CA LEU A 155 -7.93 -0.57 -3.64
C LEU A 155 -7.64 0.45 -2.52
N PRO A 156 -6.70 0.17 -1.60
CA PRO A 156 -6.42 1.05 -0.47
C PRO A 156 -5.94 2.43 -0.86
N VAL A 157 -5.10 2.54 -1.90
CA VAL A 157 -4.47 3.81 -2.29
C VAL A 157 -5.08 4.31 -3.59
N PRO A 158 -5.58 5.56 -3.67
CA PRO A 158 -6.00 6.14 -4.93
C PRO A 158 -4.76 6.45 -5.80
N THR A 159 -4.76 5.91 -7.02
CA THR A 159 -3.71 6.18 -8.01
C THR A 159 -4.25 7.05 -9.14
N ILE A 160 -3.49 8.08 -9.52
CA ILE A 160 -3.85 8.98 -10.62
C ILE A 160 -2.99 8.63 -11.83
N SER A 161 -3.61 8.28 -12.96
CA SER A 161 -2.89 8.16 -14.23
C SER A 161 -2.61 9.56 -14.78
N LEU A 162 -1.34 9.94 -14.77
CA LEU A 162 -0.87 11.26 -15.17
C LEU A 162 -0.76 11.35 -16.69
N ARG A 163 -1.37 12.37 -17.27
CA ARG A 163 -1.27 12.65 -18.71
C ARG A 163 -0.08 13.51 -19.09
N ASP A 164 0.38 14.32 -18.14
CA ASP A 164 1.54 15.18 -18.27
C ASP A 164 2.16 15.40 -16.88
N LEU A 165 3.35 15.99 -16.86
CA LEU A 165 4.09 16.30 -15.63
C LEU A 165 3.55 17.56 -14.93
N TRP A 166 2.78 18.39 -15.63
CA TRP A 166 2.14 19.57 -15.04
C TRP A 166 1.07 19.17 -14.02
N GLN A 167 0.27 18.15 -14.35
CA GLN A 167 -0.69 17.55 -13.43
C GLN A 167 0.01 17.04 -12.17
N ALA A 168 1.18 16.40 -12.32
CA ALA A 168 1.97 15.98 -11.17
C ALA A 168 2.41 17.18 -10.31
N ALA A 169 2.98 18.23 -10.93
CA ALA A 169 3.43 19.42 -10.23
C ALA A 169 2.31 20.13 -9.45
N GLN A 170 1.12 20.27 -10.07
CA GLN A 170 -0.06 20.86 -9.44
C GLN A 170 -0.52 20.04 -8.22
N CYS A 171 -0.46 18.71 -8.30
CA CYS A 171 -0.81 17.84 -7.18
C CYS A 171 0.26 17.84 -6.07
N LEU A 172 1.54 17.92 -6.41
CA LEU A 172 2.64 17.92 -5.43
C LEU A 172 2.62 19.17 -4.54
N LEU A 173 2.29 20.32 -5.12
CA LEU A 173 2.39 21.62 -4.48
C LEU A 173 1.06 22.38 -4.54
N PRO A 174 0.03 21.99 -3.77
CA PRO A 174 -1.07 22.91 -3.50
C PRO A 174 -0.47 24.21 -2.98
N TYR A 175 -0.76 25.30 -3.71
CA TYR A 175 -0.21 26.66 -3.61
C TYR A 175 -0.24 27.32 -2.21
N LYS A 176 -0.71 26.62 -1.17
CA LYS A 176 -0.91 27.09 0.21
C LYS A 176 -0.78 25.95 1.23
N GLY A 177 0.35 25.26 1.30
CA GLY A 177 0.51 24.08 2.17
C GLY A 177 1.90 23.93 2.82
N ALA A 178 1.94 23.08 3.86
CA ALA A 178 3.17 22.59 4.47
C ALA A 178 4.11 21.96 3.43
N ALA A 179 5.42 22.06 3.68
CA ALA A 179 6.44 21.49 2.82
C ALA A 179 6.19 19.99 2.56
N VAL A 180 6.53 19.54 1.35
CA VAL A 180 6.50 18.10 1.03
C VAL A 180 7.60 17.42 1.83
N GLN A 181 7.25 16.43 2.64
CA GLN A 181 8.22 15.73 3.47
C GLN A 181 9.11 14.84 2.62
N SER A 182 8.50 13.99 1.79
CA SER A 182 9.26 13.14 0.88
C SER A 182 8.60 13.08 -0.48
N LEU A 183 9.44 13.02 -1.52
CA LEU A 183 9.05 12.76 -2.89
C LEU A 183 9.83 11.56 -3.39
N CYS A 184 9.14 10.48 -3.77
CA CYS A 184 9.77 9.26 -4.23
C CYS A 184 9.40 8.98 -5.68
N PHE A 185 10.42 8.66 -6.47
CA PHE A 185 10.29 8.25 -7.85
C PHE A 185 10.64 6.77 -7.98
N PHE A 186 9.68 5.97 -8.42
CA PHE A 186 9.83 4.54 -8.59
C PHE A 186 9.83 4.15 -10.06
N ARG A 187 10.76 3.28 -10.46
CA ARG A 187 10.77 2.58 -11.75
C ARG A 187 10.75 1.08 -11.52
N ARG A 188 10.36 0.33 -12.54
CA ARG A 188 10.49 -1.13 -12.52
C ARG A 188 11.97 -1.54 -12.62
N GLN A 189 12.39 -2.46 -11.76
CA GLN A 189 13.71 -3.08 -11.85
C GLN A 189 13.71 -4.11 -12.98
N HIS A 190 14.72 -4.05 -13.85
CA HIS A 190 14.92 -5.03 -14.90
C HIS A 190 15.97 -6.05 -14.47
N TYR A 191 15.64 -7.34 -14.56
CA TYR A 191 16.63 -8.40 -14.38
C TYR A 191 17.47 -8.53 -15.65
N THR A 192 18.79 -8.61 -15.48
CA THR A 192 19.76 -8.77 -16.58
C THR A 192 19.43 -9.99 -17.42
N GLY A 193 19.19 -9.82 -18.72
CA GLY A 193 18.92 -10.90 -19.68
C GLY A 193 17.73 -10.65 -20.63
N GLN A 194 16.87 -9.68 -20.34
CA GLN A 194 15.86 -9.19 -21.29
C GLN A 194 16.36 -7.90 -21.95
N PRO A 195 16.21 -7.73 -23.27
CA PRO A 195 16.49 -6.46 -23.93
C PRO A 195 15.68 -5.36 -23.25
N ALA A 196 16.33 -4.24 -22.91
CA ALA A 196 15.70 -3.03 -22.37
C ALA A 196 14.84 -2.30 -23.44
N ILE A 197 14.11 -3.07 -24.24
CA ILE A 197 13.32 -2.58 -25.36
C ILE A 197 11.88 -2.59 -24.86
N ASN A 198 11.34 -1.37 -24.61
CA ASN A 198 9.91 -1.03 -24.46
C ASN A 198 9.24 -1.02 -23.07
N LEU A 199 9.97 -1.07 -21.93
CA LEU A 199 9.36 -0.96 -20.58
C LEU A 199 10.05 0.05 -19.64
N SER A 200 11.04 0.80 -20.13
CA SER A 200 11.97 1.63 -19.33
C SER A 200 11.42 2.97 -18.81
N GLN A 201 10.15 3.30 -19.10
CA GLN A 201 9.62 4.66 -18.87
C GLN A 201 8.38 4.74 -17.98
N GLU A 202 7.79 3.61 -17.58
CA GLU A 202 6.73 3.65 -16.56
C GLU A 202 7.32 4.09 -15.23
N MET A 203 6.70 5.09 -14.60
CA MET A 203 7.17 5.69 -13.36
C MET A 203 6.01 5.89 -12.40
N VAL A 204 6.24 5.63 -11.11
CA VAL A 204 5.30 6.01 -10.06
C VAL A 204 5.93 7.10 -9.21
N ILE A 205 5.18 8.17 -8.96
CA ILE A 205 5.56 9.29 -8.12
C ILE A 205 4.70 9.21 -6.86
N THR A 206 5.32 9.20 -5.69
CA THR A 206 4.60 9.30 -4.42
C THR A 206 5.06 10.53 -3.66
N ALA A 207 4.16 11.21 -2.98
CA ALA A 207 4.51 12.34 -2.14
C ALA A 207 3.84 12.25 -0.78
N THR A 208 4.66 12.49 0.25
CA THR A 208 4.21 12.42 1.64
C THR A 208 4.37 13.74 2.36
N ARG A 209 3.56 13.94 3.39
CA ARG A 209 3.65 15.07 4.32
C ARG A 209 3.50 14.55 5.74
N ILE A 210 4.18 15.21 6.67
CA ILE A 210 3.93 14.96 8.10
C ILE A 210 2.65 15.67 8.49
N LYS A 211 1.71 14.91 9.05
CA LYS A 211 0.50 15.41 9.67
C LYS A 211 0.59 15.17 11.17
N TYR A 212 0.28 16.18 11.97
CA TYR A 212 0.18 16.03 13.42
C TYR A 212 -1.29 15.94 13.79
N ILE A 213 -1.67 14.86 14.46
CA ILE A 213 -3.03 14.63 14.94
C ILE A 213 -2.90 14.27 16.42
N ASN A 214 -3.48 15.08 17.29
CA ASN A 214 -3.44 14.89 18.74
C ASN A 214 -2.03 14.69 19.30
N GLY A 215 -1.05 15.40 18.71
CA GLY A 215 0.37 15.30 19.09
C GLY A 215 1.13 14.11 18.49
N VAL A 216 0.46 13.20 17.79
CA VAL A 216 1.08 12.08 17.08
C VAL A 216 1.42 12.50 15.65
N SER A 217 2.67 12.30 15.24
CA SER A 217 3.12 12.54 13.87
C SER A 217 2.86 11.33 12.99
N ILE A 218 2.17 11.54 11.87
CA ILE A 218 1.91 10.52 10.85
C ILE A 218 2.46 10.99 9.52
N GLU A 219 3.17 10.12 8.81
CA GLU A 219 3.52 10.33 7.42
C GLU A 219 2.31 9.98 6.54
N ASN A 220 1.65 10.99 5.98
CA ASN A 220 0.48 10.85 5.14
C ASN A 220 0.90 10.88 3.65
N ASN A 221 0.57 9.83 2.91
CA ASN A 221 0.74 9.78 1.47
C ASN A 221 -0.47 10.41 0.78
N TYR A 222 -0.34 11.69 0.40
CA TYR A 222 -1.45 12.45 -0.18
C TYR A 222 -1.50 12.37 -1.71
N PHE A 223 -0.48 11.82 -2.35
CA PHE A 223 -0.40 11.75 -3.80
C PHE A 223 0.34 10.50 -4.28
N THR A 224 -0.30 9.73 -5.16
CA THR A 224 0.32 8.64 -5.93
C THR A 224 -0.04 8.82 -7.40
N GLY A 225 0.94 9.25 -8.20
CA GLY A 225 0.80 9.47 -9.64
C GLY A 225 1.50 8.38 -10.42
N VAL A 226 0.85 7.84 -11.44
CA VAL A 226 1.41 6.85 -12.37
C VAL A 226 1.61 7.52 -13.72
N ILE A 227 2.84 7.53 -14.20
CA ILE A 227 3.19 7.94 -15.57
C ILE A 227 3.23 6.67 -16.41
N PRO A 228 2.24 6.44 -17.28
CA PRO A 228 2.24 5.29 -18.17
C PRO A 228 3.33 5.42 -19.24
N HIS A 229 3.74 4.27 -19.79
CA HIS A 229 4.64 4.21 -20.94
C HIS A 229 4.08 5.02 -22.12
N SER A 230 4.96 5.64 -22.90
CA SER A 230 4.72 6.39 -24.15
C SER A 230 4.05 7.77 -24.08
N VAL A 231 3.68 8.27 -22.91
CA VAL A 231 2.97 9.55 -22.80
C VAL A 231 3.91 10.76 -22.73
N ILE A 232 5.12 10.60 -22.16
CA ILE A 232 5.98 11.73 -21.80
C ILE A 232 7.40 11.50 -22.32
N SER A 233 7.99 12.53 -22.92
CA SER A 233 9.35 12.47 -23.44
C SER A 233 10.41 12.46 -22.33
N GLU A 234 11.59 11.89 -22.61
CA GLU A 234 12.70 11.88 -21.64
C GLU A 234 13.20 13.28 -21.28
N SER A 235 13.11 14.23 -22.22
CA SER A 235 13.43 15.64 -21.98
C SER A 235 12.45 16.28 -20.99
N GLU A 236 11.15 16.01 -21.12
CA GLU A 236 10.15 16.53 -20.19
C GLU A 236 10.33 15.93 -18.79
N ILE A 237 10.60 14.62 -18.71
CA ILE A 237 10.93 13.95 -17.45
C ILE A 237 12.16 14.62 -16.82
N SER A 238 13.22 14.84 -17.60
CA SER A 238 14.45 15.48 -17.12
C SER A 238 14.19 16.89 -16.59
N ALA A 239 13.41 17.70 -17.32
CA ALA A 239 13.04 19.04 -16.90
C ALA A 239 12.24 19.05 -15.59
N PHE A 240 11.28 18.14 -15.44
CA PHE A 240 10.50 17.99 -14.21
C PHE A 240 11.33 17.50 -13.03
N LEU A 241 12.23 16.53 -13.22
CA LEU A 241 13.14 16.10 -12.16
C LEU A 241 14.04 17.24 -11.68
N SER A 242 14.52 18.05 -12.63
CA SER A 242 15.30 19.26 -12.32
C SER A 242 14.48 20.28 -11.53
N PHE A 243 13.23 20.50 -11.93
CA PHE A 243 12.28 21.34 -11.19
C PHE A 243 12.06 20.84 -9.76
N CYS A 244 11.83 19.53 -9.57
CA CYS A 244 11.67 18.94 -8.24
C CYS A 244 12.92 19.12 -7.37
N GLU A 245 14.11 18.94 -7.94
CA GLU A 245 15.36 19.17 -7.21
C GLU A 245 15.54 20.64 -6.82
N LEU A 246 15.20 21.58 -7.70
CA LEU A 246 15.25 23.01 -7.34
C LEU A 246 14.26 23.34 -6.22
N LEU A 247 13.08 22.71 -6.19
CA LEU A 247 12.16 22.85 -5.06
C LEU A 247 12.78 22.33 -3.75
N ARG A 248 13.54 21.23 -3.81
CA ARG A 248 14.28 20.70 -2.65
C ARG A 248 15.35 21.68 -2.18
N LEU A 249 16.18 22.19 -3.10
CA LEU A 249 17.21 23.19 -2.81
C LEU A 249 16.63 24.50 -2.24
N LYS A 250 15.39 24.84 -2.62
CA LYS A 250 14.64 25.99 -2.11
C LYS A 250 13.82 25.69 -0.85
N GLY A 251 13.91 24.48 -0.29
CA GLY A 251 13.27 24.08 0.97
C GLY A 251 11.76 23.80 0.89
N ARG A 252 11.18 23.64 -0.31
CA ARG A 252 9.77 23.26 -0.49
C ARG A 252 9.54 21.74 -0.40
N VAL A 253 10.60 20.97 -0.66
CA VAL A 253 10.64 19.51 -0.50
C VAL A 253 11.80 19.18 0.43
N VAL A 254 11.57 18.36 1.46
CA VAL A 254 12.61 18.00 2.43
C VAL A 254 13.52 16.92 1.85
N GLU A 255 12.95 15.84 1.32
CA GLU A 255 13.71 14.70 0.78
C GLU A 255 13.18 14.28 -0.61
N ILE A 256 14.10 13.92 -1.51
CA ILE A 256 13.78 13.30 -2.80
C ILE A 256 14.57 11.98 -2.92
N SER A 257 13.89 10.91 -3.35
CA SER A 257 14.53 9.61 -3.56
C SER A 257 14.13 8.96 -4.88
N PHE A 258 15.05 8.17 -5.45
CA PHE A 258 14.92 7.54 -6.76
C PHE A 258 15.20 6.05 -6.64
N ARG A 259 14.19 5.20 -6.85
CA ARG A 259 14.27 3.76 -6.59
C ARG A 259 13.79 2.91 -7.75
N LYS A 260 14.34 1.70 -7.84
CA LYS A 260 13.89 0.62 -8.72
C LYS A 260 13.25 -0.47 -7.86
N LEU A 261 12.04 -0.89 -8.22
CA LEU A 261 11.27 -1.92 -7.50
C LEU A 261 11.15 -3.20 -8.35
N PRO A 262 11.26 -4.40 -7.74
CA PRO A 262 10.91 -5.65 -8.40
C PRO A 262 9.50 -5.60 -9.00
N GLY A 263 9.28 -6.34 -10.10
CA GLY A 263 8.03 -6.27 -10.86
C GLY A 263 6.76 -6.36 -10.02
N GLY A 264 6.66 -7.33 -9.11
CA GLY A 264 5.48 -7.49 -8.23
C GLY A 264 5.21 -6.28 -7.33
N ASN A 265 6.25 -5.73 -6.70
CA ASN A 265 6.11 -4.56 -5.83
C ASN A 265 5.78 -3.30 -6.63
N PHE A 266 6.39 -3.15 -7.81
CA PHE A 266 6.06 -2.05 -8.71
C PHE A 266 4.60 -2.14 -9.18
N ASP A 267 4.13 -3.33 -9.55
CA ASP A 267 2.74 -3.55 -9.98
C ASP A 267 1.74 -3.27 -8.85
N SER A 268 2.04 -3.70 -7.61
CA SER A 268 1.20 -3.39 -6.45
C SER A 268 1.12 -1.90 -6.18
N LEU A 269 2.26 -1.20 -6.22
CA LEU A 269 2.31 0.24 -6.03
C LEU A 269 1.57 0.99 -7.15
N ARG A 270 1.81 0.60 -8.40
CA ARG A 270 1.15 1.16 -9.59
C ARG A 270 -0.36 0.98 -9.55
N GLY A 271 -0.81 -0.18 -9.05
CA GLY A 271 -2.23 -0.50 -8.89
C GLY A 271 -2.84 0.02 -7.60
N GLY A 272 -2.07 0.61 -6.68
CA GLY A 272 -2.57 1.07 -5.37
C GLY A 272 -3.09 -0.07 -4.49
N SER A 273 -2.64 -1.31 -4.70
CA SER A 273 -3.12 -2.50 -3.97
C SER A 273 -2.46 -2.72 -2.63
N ASP A 274 -1.37 -2.01 -2.35
CA ASP A 274 -0.63 -2.07 -1.10
C ASP A 274 -0.53 -0.69 -0.46
N LEU A 275 -0.54 -0.64 0.87
CA LEU A 275 -0.33 0.59 1.60
C LEU A 275 1.14 0.98 1.49
N LEU A 276 1.35 2.21 1.02
CA LEU A 276 2.69 2.75 0.90
C LEU A 276 3.40 2.74 2.25
N HIS A 277 4.65 2.33 2.21
CA HIS A 277 5.52 2.48 3.36
C HIS A 277 5.90 3.94 3.51
N PRO A 278 5.95 4.47 4.75
CA PRO A 278 6.69 5.70 5.03
C PRO A 278 8.02 5.64 4.27
N ALA A 279 8.37 6.70 3.53
CA ALA A 279 9.55 6.65 2.64
C ALA A 279 10.84 6.33 3.43
N SER A 280 10.84 6.70 4.71
CA SER A 280 11.83 6.37 5.73
C SER A 280 11.97 4.86 5.99
N CYS A 281 10.86 4.09 5.98
CA CYS A 281 10.83 2.66 6.29
C CYS A 281 11.24 1.75 5.10
N VAL A 282 11.14 2.22 3.85
CA VAL A 282 11.55 1.44 2.66
C VAL A 282 13.08 1.20 2.64
N ILE A 283 13.84 1.84 3.53
CA ILE A 283 15.30 1.67 3.62
C ILE A 283 15.68 0.29 4.18
N ASP A 284 14.83 -0.35 5.00
CA ASP A 284 15.22 -1.55 5.76
C ASP A 284 14.66 -2.90 5.26
N GLU A 285 13.47 -2.93 4.67
CA GLU A 285 12.79 -4.22 4.43
C GLU A 285 13.31 -5.02 3.22
N ASN A 286 14.02 -4.38 2.28
CA ASN A 286 14.62 -5.06 1.13
C ASN A 286 15.87 -5.90 1.46
N SER A 287 16.30 -5.94 2.72
CA SER A 287 17.52 -6.65 3.15
C SER A 287 17.31 -8.12 3.54
N LYS A 288 16.08 -8.62 3.66
CA LYS A 288 15.81 -9.95 4.24
C LYS A 288 15.52 -11.07 3.24
N GLY A 289 15.38 -10.78 1.94
CA GLY A 289 14.86 -11.74 0.97
C GLY A 289 15.86 -12.31 -0.03
N HIS A 290 16.64 -11.45 -0.71
CA HIS A 290 17.51 -11.84 -1.83
C HIS A 290 18.74 -10.93 -1.82
N HIS A 291 19.89 -11.43 -2.27
CA HIS A 291 21.14 -10.67 -2.46
C HIS A 291 20.96 -9.56 -3.52
N ILE A 292 20.19 -8.52 -3.21
CA ILE A 292 20.10 -7.29 -3.97
C ILE A 292 21.12 -6.35 -3.34
N THR A 293 22.21 -6.10 -4.06
CA THR A 293 23.15 -5.06 -3.64
C THR A 293 22.42 -3.72 -3.69
N ARG A 294 22.52 -2.94 -2.60
CA ARG A 294 21.87 -1.62 -2.41
C ARG A 294 22.01 -0.67 -3.61
N GLN A 295 23.06 -0.82 -4.41
CA GLN A 295 23.32 -0.06 -5.63
C GLN A 295 22.37 -0.41 -6.80
N SER A 296 21.93 -1.66 -6.94
CA SER A 296 21.03 -2.08 -8.03
C SER A 296 19.57 -1.65 -7.84
N ALA A 297 19.20 -1.24 -6.63
CA ALA A 297 17.87 -0.75 -6.28
C ALA A 297 17.71 0.77 -6.49
N MET A 298 18.78 1.47 -6.85
CA MET A 298 18.77 2.91 -7.14
C MET A 298 18.76 3.18 -8.64
N TRP A 299 18.41 4.40 -9.03
CA TRP A 299 18.59 4.86 -10.41
C TRP A 299 20.08 5.00 -10.73
N SER A 300 20.45 4.85 -12.00
CA SER A 300 21.84 4.97 -12.43
C SER A 300 22.32 6.43 -12.38
N GLU A 301 23.64 6.61 -12.44
CA GLU A 301 24.29 7.91 -12.42
C GLU A 301 23.91 8.78 -13.63
N GLU A 302 23.66 8.13 -14.77
CA GLU A 302 23.18 8.77 -16.00
C GLU A 302 21.73 9.22 -15.87
N GLU A 303 20.87 8.39 -15.26
CA GLU A 303 19.46 8.72 -15.01
C GLU A 303 19.30 9.91 -14.03
N LEU A 304 20.28 10.11 -13.15
CA LEU A 304 20.28 11.17 -12.14
C LEU A 304 20.96 12.48 -12.58
N GLN A 305 21.42 12.59 -13.84
CA GLN A 305 22.01 13.82 -14.35
C GLN A 305 21.11 15.07 -14.21
N PRO A 306 19.78 15.00 -14.45
CA PRO A 306 18.90 16.15 -14.27
C PRO A 306 18.81 16.61 -12.81
N VAL A 307 18.99 15.70 -11.85
CA VAL A 307 18.98 16.03 -10.42
C VAL A 307 20.34 16.60 -9.98
N ARG A 308 21.44 16.18 -10.60
CA ARG A 308 22.78 16.71 -10.25
C ARG A 308 23.07 18.06 -10.84
N ASN A 309 22.56 18.32 -12.04
CA ASN A 309 22.78 19.55 -12.79
C ASN A 309 21.44 20.18 -13.20
N PRO A 310 20.56 20.52 -12.24
CA PRO A 310 19.19 20.92 -12.54
C PRO A 310 19.10 22.17 -13.43
N ASP A 311 20.04 23.10 -13.30
CA ASP A 311 20.09 24.33 -14.11
C ASP A 311 20.34 24.06 -15.61
N PHE A 312 20.91 22.91 -15.96
CA PHE A 312 21.17 22.55 -17.36
C PHE A 312 19.94 21.91 -18.05
N PHE A 313 19.10 21.22 -17.27
CA PHE A 313 17.99 20.42 -17.80
C PHE A 313 16.62 21.07 -17.58
N ILE A 314 16.51 22.10 -16.74
CA ILE A 314 15.26 22.86 -16.57
C ILE A 314 14.93 23.66 -17.84
N THR A 315 13.64 23.72 -18.20
CA THR A 315 13.15 24.54 -19.31
C THR A 315 12.60 25.89 -18.80
N PRO A 316 12.49 26.92 -19.67
CA PRO A 316 11.97 28.22 -19.27
C PRO A 316 10.56 28.18 -18.67
N GLU A 317 9.71 27.26 -19.11
CA GLU A 317 8.36 27.09 -18.58
C GLU A 317 8.39 26.63 -17.11
N TRP A 318 9.21 25.63 -16.79
CA TRP A 318 9.41 25.14 -15.43
C TRP A 318 10.10 26.16 -14.53
N GLU A 319 11.03 26.95 -15.08
CA GLU A 319 11.68 28.03 -14.33
C GLU A 319 10.68 29.14 -13.95
N ASN A 320 9.80 29.52 -14.88
CA ASN A 320 8.73 30.48 -14.61
C ASN A 320 7.75 29.94 -13.57
N TYR A 321 7.38 28.66 -13.68
CA TYR A 321 6.52 28.01 -12.70
C TYR A 321 7.17 27.93 -11.31
N LEU A 322 8.47 27.63 -11.25
CA LEU A 322 9.23 27.67 -10.00
C LEU A 322 9.15 29.06 -9.35
N LYS A 323 9.36 30.13 -10.13
CA LYS A 323 9.22 31.52 -9.63
C LYS A 323 7.82 31.79 -9.10
N GLU A 324 6.78 31.33 -9.79
CA GLU A 324 5.40 31.45 -9.35
C GLU A 324 5.18 30.74 -8.00
N VAL A 325 5.55 29.47 -7.89
CA VAL A 325 5.42 28.66 -6.66
C VAL A 325 6.20 29.26 -5.48
N MET A 326 7.33 29.91 -5.74
CA MET A 326 8.14 30.58 -4.73
C MET A 326 7.56 31.94 -4.30
N ASN A 327 6.86 32.66 -5.18
CA ASN A 327 6.26 33.96 -4.88
C ASN A 327 4.95 33.88 -4.08
N PHE A 328 4.30 32.72 -4.06
CA PHE A 328 3.11 32.45 -3.24
C PHE A 328 3.42 31.84 -1.87
N GLY A 329 4.70 31.83 -1.47
CA GLY A 329 5.21 31.27 -0.20
C GLY A 329 5.12 32.21 0.99
#